data_AF-A0AAV8X6Z5-F1
#
_entry.id   AF-A0AAV8X6Z5-F1
#
_cell.length_a   1.000
_cell.length_b   1.000
_cell.length_c   1.000
_cell.angle_alpha   90.00
_cell.angle_beta   90.00
_cell.angle_gamma   90.00
#
_symmetry.space_group_name_H-M   'P 1'
#
loop_
_entity.id
_entity.type
_entity.pdbx_description
1 polymer ?
#
loop_
_entity_poly.entity_id
_entity_poly.type
_entity_poly.pdbx_seq_one_letter_code
_entity_poly.pdbx_strand_id
1 'polypeptide(L)'
;MPITDVIQMVGRAGRPQFDNTGVACVMVQENKKNFYRKFLFEPFPVESNLLEFLPDHVNAEVANGNITTKGQLVEFVQSTFFYRRLLGNPSYYQMEPDSDPDQYVNELSDSVIATLQEHDCIASQEEEMKFLYEPTFLGMLAAQYYLSYKTLYFLSENIRPDSSMEDLLKLICQVEEYRLLPVRHNEDNINRDLVRELGIKSSFPYDSPALKTLIMVTCYLLDINLPNQEYVLDLKSVLDQIIRIIHAMMNLAAGRNWLDCTIKLIYFCQMLIQGYMINDSNIVMLPYINHGNLRSLKDKLRQNYRLILITLPFLY
;
A
#
# COMPACT_ATOMS: atom_id res chain seq x y z
N MET A 1 -14.23 8.35 -13.08
CA MET A 1 -14.79 6.99 -13.12
C MET A 1 -14.26 6.31 -14.37
N PRO A 2 -13.62 5.14 -14.21
CA PRO A 2 -13.20 4.27 -15.31
C PRO A 2 -14.34 3.97 -16.29
N ILE A 3 -14.02 3.85 -17.58
CA ILE A 3 -15.00 3.49 -18.62
C ILE A 3 -15.58 2.09 -18.41
N THR A 4 -14.80 1.18 -17.83
CA THR A 4 -15.20 -0.18 -17.47
C THR A 4 -16.40 -0.20 -16.53
N ASP A 5 -16.42 0.70 -15.55
CA ASP A 5 -17.53 0.82 -14.60
C ASP A 5 -18.80 1.29 -15.30
N VAL A 6 -18.67 2.24 -16.24
CA VAL A 6 -19.80 2.71 -17.04
C VAL A 6 -20.33 1.60 -17.95
N ILE A 7 -19.46 0.82 -18.59
CA ILE A 7 -19.85 -0.34 -19.39
C ILE A 7 -20.58 -1.37 -18.51
N GLN A 8 -20.08 -1.63 -17.30
CA GLN A 8 -20.75 -2.53 -16.35
C GLN A 8 -22.14 -2.00 -15.95
N MET A 9 -22.28 -0.69 -15.71
CA MET A 9 -23.58 -0.06 -15.42
C MET A 9 -24.55 -0.16 -16.59
N VAL A 10 -24.09 0.16 -17.81
CA VAL A 10 -24.89 0.05 -19.04
C VAL A 10 -25.29 -1.41 -19.30
N GLY A 11 -24.41 -2.36 -19.02
CA GLY A 11 -24.68 -3.80 -19.15
C GLY A 11 -25.79 -4.32 -18.23
N ARG A 12 -26.21 -3.55 -17.22
CA ARG A 12 -27.38 -3.87 -16.37
C ARG A 12 -28.70 -3.41 -16.99
N ALA A 13 -28.67 -2.64 -18.08
CA ALA A 13 -29.88 -2.15 -18.73
C ALA A 13 -30.52 -3.24 -19.60
N GLY A 14 -31.68 -3.74 -19.16
CA GLY A 14 -32.47 -4.75 -19.86
C GLY A 14 -32.24 -6.16 -19.32
N ARG A 15 -33.33 -6.87 -19.03
CA ARG A 15 -33.29 -8.24 -18.50
C ARG A 15 -33.44 -9.25 -19.65
N PRO A 16 -32.47 -10.17 -19.87
CA PRO A 16 -32.41 -11.07 -21.03
C PRO A 16 -33.64 -11.97 -21.28
N GLN A 17 -34.60 -12.04 -20.37
CA GLN A 17 -35.81 -12.88 -20.47
C GLN A 17 -37.14 -12.11 -20.31
N PHE A 18 -37.10 -10.84 -19.89
CA PHE A 18 -38.31 -10.08 -19.55
C PHE A 18 -38.51 -8.87 -20.46
N ASP A 19 -37.42 -8.23 -20.87
CA ASP A 19 -37.48 -6.96 -21.59
C ASP A 19 -37.05 -7.18 -23.05
N ASN A 20 -37.84 -6.66 -23.99
CA ASN A 20 -37.50 -6.72 -25.42
C ASN A 20 -36.38 -5.72 -25.80
N THR A 21 -36.19 -4.67 -25.00
CA THR A 21 -35.20 -3.61 -25.23
C THR A 21 -34.67 -3.08 -23.90
N GLY A 22 -33.36 -2.89 -23.79
CA GLY A 22 -32.72 -2.15 -22.69
C GLY A 22 -32.39 -0.73 -23.12
N VAL A 23 -32.69 0.25 -22.28
CA VAL A 23 -32.32 1.66 -22.52
C VAL A 23 -31.45 2.14 -21.36
N ALA A 24 -30.25 2.62 -21.66
CA ALA A 24 -29.36 3.26 -20.71
C ALA A 24 -29.18 4.73 -21.08
N CYS A 25 -29.45 5.64 -20.15
CA CYS A 25 -29.22 7.07 -20.32
C CYS A 25 -27.97 7.49 -19.54
N VAL A 26 -26.91 7.87 -20.25
CA VAL A 26 -25.64 8.29 -19.65
C VAL A 26 -25.56 9.81 -19.64
N MET A 27 -25.70 10.41 -18.46
CA MET A 27 -25.59 11.86 -18.28
C MET A 27 -24.14 12.25 -18.01
N VAL A 28 -23.54 13.06 -18.89
CA VAL A 28 -22.15 13.53 -18.78
C VAL A 28 -22.02 15.00 -19.15
N GLN A 29 -20.92 15.62 -18.72
CA GLN A 29 -20.52 16.94 -19.22
C GLN A 29 -20.29 16.90 -20.74
N GLU A 30 -20.60 18.00 -21.44
CA GLU A 30 -20.56 18.05 -22.91
C GLU A 30 -19.17 17.69 -23.47
N ASN A 31 -18.09 18.09 -22.78
CA ASN A 31 -16.71 17.76 -23.17
C ASN A 31 -16.39 16.24 -23.14
N LYS A 32 -17.13 15.44 -22.37
CA LYS A 32 -16.95 13.98 -22.26
C LYS A 32 -17.93 13.18 -23.11
N LYS A 33 -18.94 13.82 -23.70
CA LYS A 33 -19.98 13.17 -24.49
C LYS A 33 -19.44 12.36 -25.66
N ASN A 34 -18.52 12.94 -26.44
CA ASN A 34 -17.93 12.24 -27.59
C ASN A 34 -17.05 11.06 -27.16
N PHE A 35 -16.34 11.20 -26.04
CA PHE A 35 -15.54 10.11 -25.45
C PHE A 35 -16.42 8.91 -25.10
N TYR A 36 -17.46 9.11 -24.28
CA TYR A 36 -18.36 8.02 -23.88
C TYR A 36 -19.18 7.48 -25.05
N ARG A 37 -19.63 8.34 -25.98
CA ARG A 37 -20.33 7.89 -27.19
C ARG A 37 -19.44 6.95 -27.99
N LYS A 38 -18.18 7.30 -28.24
CA LYS A 38 -17.27 6.45 -29.02
C LYS A 38 -17.08 5.09 -28.34
N PHE A 39 -16.70 5.08 -27.06
CA PHE A 39 -16.31 3.85 -26.36
C PHE A 39 -17.47 2.97 -25.84
N LEU A 40 -18.72 3.45 -25.94
CA LEU A 40 -19.89 2.59 -25.73
C LEU A 40 -20.27 1.78 -26.98
N PHE A 41 -19.88 2.25 -28.17
CA PHE A 41 -20.19 1.58 -29.45
C PHE A 41 -18.97 0.94 -30.12
N GLU A 42 -17.76 1.42 -29.81
CA GLU A 42 -16.49 0.87 -30.27
C GLU A 42 -15.72 0.24 -29.10
N PRO A 43 -14.99 -0.88 -29.34
CA PRO A 43 -14.18 -1.50 -28.31
C PRO A 43 -13.09 -0.54 -27.82
N PHE A 44 -12.88 -0.51 -26.51
CA PHE A 44 -11.85 0.34 -25.89
C PHE A 44 -10.45 -0.24 -26.16
N PRO A 45 -9.49 0.54 -26.68
CA PRO A 45 -8.12 0.08 -26.86
C PRO A 45 -7.47 -0.09 -25.48
N VAL A 46 -7.15 -1.33 -25.13
CA VAL A 46 -6.49 -1.66 -23.87
C VAL A 46 -4.98 -1.59 -24.08
N GLU A 47 -4.32 -0.74 -23.29
CA GLU A 47 -2.86 -0.58 -23.24
C GLU A 47 -2.31 -1.14 -21.92
N SER A 48 -1.04 -1.51 -21.91
CA SER A 48 -0.36 -2.01 -20.71
C SER A 48 0.13 -0.85 -19.83
N ASN A 49 -0.09 -0.93 -18.52
CA ASN A 49 0.54 -0.04 -17.54
C ASN A 49 1.70 -0.72 -16.78
N LEU A 50 2.26 -1.81 -17.33
CA LEU A 50 3.30 -2.59 -16.66
C LEU A 50 4.58 -1.77 -16.41
N LEU A 51 4.93 -0.84 -17.29
CA LEU A 51 6.19 -0.07 -17.21
C LEU A 51 6.38 0.62 -15.85
N GLU A 52 5.31 1.18 -15.28
CA GLU A 52 5.35 1.89 -13.99
C GLU A 52 5.70 0.94 -12.82
N PHE A 53 5.27 -0.32 -12.89
CA PHE A 53 5.40 -1.31 -11.82
C PHE A 53 6.40 -2.43 -12.15
N LEU A 54 7.10 -2.33 -13.29
CA LEU A 54 8.00 -3.36 -13.77
C LEU A 54 9.11 -3.70 -12.77
N PRO A 55 9.75 -2.73 -12.06
CA PRO A 55 10.77 -3.06 -11.07
C PRO A 55 10.26 -3.96 -9.93
N ASP A 56 9.04 -3.75 -9.44
CA ASP A 56 8.47 -4.58 -8.37
C ASP A 56 8.25 -6.03 -8.82
N HIS A 57 7.76 -6.21 -10.05
CA HIS A 57 7.59 -7.55 -10.64
C HIS A 57 8.92 -8.24 -10.89
N VAL A 58 9.92 -7.52 -11.43
CA VAL A 58 11.26 -8.07 -11.67
C VAL A 58 11.93 -8.46 -10.36
N ASN A 59 11.83 -7.62 -9.32
CA ASN A 59 12.33 -7.95 -7.99
C ASN A 59 11.69 -9.23 -7.44
N ALA A 60 10.37 -9.41 -7.61
CA ALA A 60 9.69 -10.63 -7.17
C ALA A 60 10.18 -11.89 -7.91
N GLU A 61 10.37 -11.80 -9.23
CA GLU A 61 10.87 -12.92 -10.03
C GLU A 61 12.33 -13.27 -9.72
N VAL A 62 13.17 -12.27 -9.41
CA VAL A 62 14.55 -12.47 -8.93
C VAL A 62 14.55 -13.08 -7.53
N ALA A 63 13.70 -12.60 -6.62
CA ALA A 63 13.54 -13.16 -5.28
C ALA A 63 13.07 -14.63 -5.27
N ASN A 64 12.24 -15.01 -6.25
CA ASN A 64 11.79 -16.39 -6.45
C ASN A 64 12.83 -17.27 -7.17
N GLY A 65 13.91 -16.69 -7.70
CA GLY A 65 14.94 -17.40 -8.46
C GLY A 65 14.56 -17.77 -9.90
N ASN A 66 13.49 -17.18 -10.44
CA ASN A 66 13.06 -17.40 -11.83
C ASN A 66 13.93 -16.60 -12.82
N ILE A 67 14.33 -15.39 -12.44
CA ILE A 67 15.23 -14.53 -13.21
C ILE A 67 16.56 -14.46 -12.48
N THR A 68 17.59 -15.06 -13.06
CA THR A 68 18.97 -15.00 -12.55
C THR A 68 19.92 -14.30 -13.51
N THR A 69 19.51 -14.07 -14.76
CA THR A 69 20.34 -13.45 -15.81
C THR A 69 19.57 -12.41 -16.60
N LYS A 70 20.30 -11.48 -17.25
CA LYS A 70 19.69 -10.46 -18.14
C LYS A 70 18.88 -11.08 -19.26
N GLY A 71 19.36 -12.18 -19.85
CA GLY A 71 18.65 -12.87 -20.93
C GLY A 71 17.25 -13.34 -20.51
N GLN A 72 17.13 -13.91 -19.30
CA GLN A 72 15.84 -14.33 -18.74
C GLN A 72 14.93 -13.14 -18.42
N LEU A 73 15.49 -12.01 -17.99
CA LEU A 73 14.71 -10.78 -17.79
C LEU A 73 14.10 -10.27 -19.10
N VAL A 74 14.90 -10.23 -20.17
CA VAL A 74 14.43 -9.81 -21.50
C VAL A 74 13.33 -10.75 -21.99
N GLU A 75 13.52 -12.07 -21.86
CA GLU A 75 12.51 -13.08 -22.20
C GLU A 75 11.23 -12.90 -21.38
N PHE A 76 11.36 -12.64 -20.07
CA PHE A 76 10.24 -12.32 -19.20
C PHE A 76 9.46 -11.12 -19.73
N VAL A 77 10.11 -9.98 -20.01
CA VAL A 77 9.45 -8.78 -20.53
C VAL A 77 8.78 -9.07 -21.89
N GLN A 78 9.45 -9.79 -22.79
CA GLN A 78 8.91 -10.18 -24.09
C GLN A 78 7.66 -11.09 -23.99
N SER A 79 7.56 -11.89 -22.93
CA SER A 79 6.40 -12.76 -22.69
C SER A 79 5.12 -12.01 -22.26
N THR A 80 5.25 -10.74 -21.85
CA THR A 80 4.15 -9.97 -21.26
C THR A 80 3.19 -9.36 -22.29
N PHE A 81 2.01 -8.94 -21.81
CA PHE A 81 1.08 -8.13 -22.61
C PHE A 81 1.68 -6.79 -23.05
N PHE A 82 2.61 -6.23 -22.26
CA PHE A 82 3.32 -5.00 -22.61
C PHE A 82 4.06 -5.14 -23.93
N TYR A 83 4.88 -6.18 -24.11
CA TYR A 83 5.65 -6.34 -25.36
C TYR A 83 4.75 -6.50 -26.59
N ARG A 84 3.64 -7.23 -26.46
CA ARG A 84 2.63 -7.33 -27.54
C ARG A 84 2.04 -5.97 -27.92
N ARG A 85 1.83 -5.08 -26.95
CA ARG A 85 1.33 -3.73 -27.20
C ARG A 85 2.41 -2.77 -27.69
N LEU A 86 3.65 -2.94 -27.24
CA LEU A 86 4.81 -2.19 -27.72
C LEU A 86 4.93 -2.32 -29.24
N LEU A 87 4.83 -3.55 -29.78
CA LEU A 87 4.86 -3.81 -31.23
C LEU A 87 3.67 -3.20 -31.99
N GLY A 88 2.51 -3.10 -31.34
CA GLY A 88 1.28 -2.58 -31.97
C GLY A 88 1.09 -1.07 -31.89
N ASN A 89 1.63 -0.43 -30.86
CA ASN A 89 1.51 1.01 -30.63
C ASN A 89 2.78 1.56 -29.93
N PRO A 90 3.95 1.60 -30.60
CA PRO A 90 5.20 1.96 -29.95
C PRO A 90 5.22 3.39 -29.39
N SER A 91 4.57 4.33 -30.08
CA SER A 91 4.53 5.74 -29.66
C SER A 91 3.85 5.96 -28.32
N TYR A 92 2.92 5.08 -27.91
CA TYR A 92 2.30 5.14 -26.58
C TYR A 92 3.31 4.88 -25.46
N TYR A 93 4.30 4.02 -25.72
CA TYR A 93 5.36 3.64 -24.78
C TYR A 93 6.63 4.50 -24.94
N GLN A 94 6.53 5.63 -25.65
CA GLN A 94 7.63 6.57 -25.87
C GLN A 94 8.82 5.94 -26.61
N MET A 95 8.58 4.89 -27.39
CA MET A 95 9.59 4.29 -28.26
C MET A 95 9.71 5.12 -29.54
N GLU A 96 10.94 5.48 -29.90
CA GLU A 96 11.23 6.17 -31.16
C GLU A 96 10.87 5.28 -32.37
N PRO A 97 10.34 5.84 -33.46
CA PRO A 97 9.81 5.07 -34.58
C PRO A 97 10.86 4.25 -35.33
N ASP A 98 12.14 4.63 -35.26
CA ASP A 98 13.26 3.94 -35.91
C ASP A 98 14.01 2.99 -34.96
N SER A 99 13.59 2.88 -33.70
CA SER A 99 14.21 1.99 -32.71
C SER A 99 13.73 0.55 -32.86
N ASP A 100 14.62 -0.42 -32.66
CA ASP A 100 14.27 -1.83 -32.62
C ASP A 100 13.58 -2.16 -31.28
N PRO A 101 12.37 -2.77 -31.28
CA PRO A 101 11.69 -3.18 -30.04
C PRO A 101 12.55 -4.04 -29.12
N ASP A 102 13.41 -4.91 -29.67
CA ASP A 102 14.28 -5.75 -28.86
C ASP A 102 15.42 -4.94 -28.22
N GLN A 103 15.93 -3.93 -28.91
CA GLN A 103 16.88 -2.98 -28.32
C GLN A 103 16.21 -2.17 -27.20
N TYR A 104 15.00 -1.66 -27.43
CA TYR A 104 14.23 -0.94 -26.41
C TYR A 104 14.01 -1.80 -25.15
N VAL A 105 13.63 -3.08 -25.30
CA VAL A 105 13.45 -3.98 -24.15
C VAL A 105 14.77 -4.26 -23.42
N ASN A 106 15.88 -4.37 -24.15
CA ASN A 106 17.20 -4.52 -23.56
C ASN A 106 17.58 -3.30 -22.71
N GLU A 107 17.40 -2.08 -23.24
CA GLU A 107 17.66 -0.82 -22.54
C GLU A 107 16.74 -0.64 -21.33
N LEU A 108 15.45 -0.98 -21.47
CA LEU A 108 14.49 -1.00 -20.37
C LEU A 108 14.92 -1.97 -19.27
N SER A 109 15.38 -3.18 -19.63
CA SER A 109 15.85 -4.17 -18.66
C SER A 109 17.08 -3.66 -17.90
N ASP A 110 18.03 -3.01 -18.57
CA ASP A 110 19.16 -2.38 -17.90
C ASP A 110 18.73 -1.27 -16.93
N SER A 111 17.79 -0.42 -17.35
CA SER A 111 17.24 0.63 -16.49
C SER A 111 16.54 0.08 -15.25
N VAL A 112 15.79 -1.02 -15.39
CA VAL A 112 15.09 -1.66 -14.26
C VAL A 112 16.09 -2.26 -13.27
N ILE A 113 17.09 -2.99 -13.76
CA ILE A 113 18.14 -3.55 -12.92
C ILE A 113 18.92 -2.44 -12.21
N ALA A 114 19.31 -1.38 -12.91
CA ALA A 114 19.98 -0.24 -12.31
C ALA A 114 19.14 0.40 -11.19
N THR A 115 17.83 0.55 -11.40
CA THR A 115 16.90 1.07 -10.39
C THR A 115 16.84 0.17 -9.16
N LEU A 116 16.75 -1.15 -9.35
CA LEU A 116 16.69 -2.13 -8.26
C LEU A 116 18.01 -2.26 -7.50
N GLN A 117 19.15 -2.07 -8.18
CA GLN A 117 20.47 -2.01 -7.55
C GLN A 117 20.64 -0.72 -6.74
N GLU A 118 20.18 0.43 -7.25
CA GLU A 118 20.20 1.71 -6.52
C GLU A 118 19.41 1.64 -5.21
N HIS A 119 18.30 0.88 -5.19
CA HIS A 119 17.45 0.69 -4.01
C HIS A 119 17.84 -0.55 -3.18
N ASP A 120 19.03 -1.11 -3.40
CA ASP A 120 19.59 -2.26 -2.68
C ASP A 120 18.62 -3.46 -2.62
N CYS A 121 17.89 -3.73 -3.70
CA CYS A 121 16.96 -4.86 -3.81
C CYS A 121 17.58 -6.06 -4.54
N ILE A 122 18.49 -5.80 -5.48
CA ILE A 122 19.22 -6.83 -6.24
C ILE A 122 20.72 -6.57 -6.15
N ALA A 123 21.50 -7.62 -5.93
CA ALA A 123 22.94 -7.62 -6.10
C ALA A 123 23.33 -8.39 -7.36
N SER A 124 24.38 -7.94 -8.04
CA SER A 124 24.99 -8.68 -9.15
C SER A 124 26.27 -9.37 -8.66
N GLN A 125 26.28 -10.70 -8.71
CA GLN A 125 27.50 -11.49 -8.47
C GLN A 125 28.12 -11.92 -9.80
N GLU A 126 29.45 -11.96 -9.86
CA GLU A 126 30.18 -12.49 -11.02
C GLU A 126 30.67 -13.91 -10.70
N GLU A 127 29.99 -14.92 -11.25
CA GLU A 127 30.39 -16.31 -11.18
C GLU A 127 30.76 -16.80 -12.58
N GLU A 128 31.95 -17.40 -12.73
CA GLU A 128 32.38 -18.07 -13.98
C GLU A 128 32.20 -17.20 -15.25
N MET A 129 32.52 -15.90 -15.18
CA MET A 129 32.35 -14.92 -16.27
C MET A 129 30.88 -14.65 -16.67
N LYS A 130 29.92 -14.95 -15.78
CA LYS A 130 28.50 -14.62 -15.93
C LYS A 130 28.05 -13.71 -14.79
N PHE A 131 27.28 -12.69 -15.13
CA PHE A 131 26.58 -11.85 -14.16
C PHE A 131 25.29 -12.54 -13.73
N LEU A 132 25.24 -12.95 -12.46
CA LEU A 132 24.06 -13.53 -11.84
C LEU A 132 23.40 -12.49 -10.92
N TYR A 133 22.08 -12.40 -11.03
CA TYR A 133 21.26 -11.57 -10.15
C TYR A 133 20.86 -12.38 -8.93
N GLU A 134 21.14 -11.83 -7.76
CA GLU A 134 20.68 -12.36 -6.49
C GLU A 134 19.84 -11.33 -5.75
N PRO A 135 18.73 -11.75 -5.12
CA PRO A 135 17.95 -10.85 -4.29
C PRO A 135 18.72 -10.51 -3.02
N THR A 136 18.74 -9.23 -2.65
CA THR A 136 19.24 -8.82 -1.33
C THR A 136 18.19 -9.10 -0.26
N PHE A 137 18.55 -8.86 1.01
CA PHE A 137 17.60 -8.93 2.12
C PHE A 137 16.38 -8.01 1.91
N LEU A 138 16.57 -6.78 1.40
CA LEU A 138 15.47 -5.86 1.13
C LEU A 138 14.60 -6.34 -0.04
N GLY A 139 15.22 -6.85 -1.11
CA GLY A 139 14.51 -7.41 -2.26
C GLY A 139 13.65 -8.60 -1.87
N MET A 140 14.18 -9.50 -1.05
CA MET A 140 13.44 -10.63 -0.47
C MET A 140 12.23 -10.17 0.36
N LEU A 141 12.39 -9.17 1.24
CA LEU A 141 11.30 -8.65 2.06
C LEU A 141 10.21 -7.98 1.20
N ALA A 142 10.60 -7.17 0.21
CA ALA A 142 9.65 -6.51 -0.69
C ALA A 142 8.79 -7.54 -1.44
N ALA A 143 9.41 -8.60 -1.97
CA ALA A 143 8.72 -9.69 -2.65
C ALA A 143 7.81 -10.49 -1.70
N GLN A 144 8.29 -10.85 -0.50
CA GLN A 144 7.54 -11.65 0.46
C GLN A 144 6.27 -10.96 0.96
N TYR A 145 6.35 -9.65 1.23
CA TYR A 145 5.23 -8.87 1.76
C TYR A 145 4.40 -8.16 0.67
N TYR A 146 4.77 -8.31 -0.61
CA TYR A 146 4.14 -7.64 -1.74
C TYR A 146 4.07 -6.12 -1.51
N LEU A 147 5.22 -5.54 -1.19
CA LEU A 147 5.42 -4.10 -0.97
C LEU A 147 6.30 -3.54 -2.07
N SER A 148 6.17 -2.24 -2.33
CA SER A 148 7.01 -1.60 -3.34
C SER A 148 8.47 -1.57 -2.88
N TYR A 149 9.40 -1.77 -3.81
CA TYR A 149 10.84 -1.61 -3.58
C TYR A 149 11.18 -0.24 -2.97
N LYS A 150 10.44 0.81 -3.37
CA LYS A 150 10.57 2.17 -2.82
C LYS A 150 10.22 2.24 -1.34
N THR A 151 9.19 1.51 -0.92
CA THR A 151 8.76 1.46 0.49
C THR A 151 9.82 0.81 1.35
N LEU A 152 10.34 -0.35 0.95
CA LEU A 152 11.37 -1.03 1.73
C LEU A 152 12.65 -0.20 1.82
N TYR A 153 13.06 0.43 0.72
CA TYR A 153 14.19 1.33 0.72
C TYR A 153 13.97 2.53 1.65
N PHE A 154 12.80 3.18 1.56
CA PHE A 154 12.45 4.29 2.46
C PHE A 154 12.47 3.87 3.94
N LEU A 155 11.88 2.72 4.29
CA LEU A 155 11.89 2.20 5.66
C LEU A 155 13.30 1.83 6.13
N SER A 156 14.10 1.24 5.25
CA SER A 156 15.50 0.91 5.47
C SER A 156 16.34 2.13 5.83
N GLU A 157 16.15 3.26 5.15
CA GLU A 157 16.92 4.48 5.38
C GLU A 157 16.45 5.27 6.61
N ASN A 158 15.16 5.20 6.96
CA ASN A 158 14.56 6.08 7.96
C ASN A 158 14.32 5.43 9.33
N ILE A 159 14.16 4.11 9.41
CA ILE A 159 14.02 3.42 10.71
C ILE A 159 15.36 3.45 11.43
N ARG A 160 15.34 3.82 12.72
CA ARG A 160 16.50 3.84 13.61
C ARG A 160 16.29 2.87 14.78
N PRO A 161 17.37 2.39 15.43
CA PRO A 161 17.25 1.52 16.60
C PRO A 161 16.51 2.17 17.77
N ASP A 162 16.57 3.49 17.90
CA ASP A 162 15.99 4.30 18.97
C ASP A 162 14.67 4.97 18.60
N SER A 163 14.09 4.66 17.42
CA SER A 163 12.83 5.24 16.96
C SER A 163 11.72 5.08 18.00
N SER A 164 10.96 6.16 18.23
CA SER A 164 9.77 6.12 19.08
C SER A 164 8.58 5.51 18.34
N MET A 165 7.53 5.10 19.07
CA MET A 165 6.29 4.61 18.43
C MET A 165 5.63 5.68 17.55
N GLU A 166 5.71 6.96 17.93
CA GLU A 166 5.20 8.06 17.12
C GLU A 166 5.97 8.22 15.81
N ASP A 167 7.30 8.05 15.85
CA ASP A 167 8.15 8.11 14.66
C ASP A 167 7.84 6.94 13.73
N LEU A 168 7.72 5.72 14.27
CA LEU A 168 7.37 4.52 13.49
C LEU A 168 6.00 4.67 12.82
N LEU A 169 5.00 5.22 13.52
CA LEU A 169 3.69 5.49 12.93
C LEU A 169 3.79 6.54 11.80
N LYS A 170 4.57 7.60 11.97
CA LYS A 170 4.80 8.59 10.91
C LYS A 170 5.44 7.96 9.68
N LEU A 171 6.44 7.09 9.86
CA LEU A 171 7.08 6.35 8.77
C LEU A 171 6.09 5.47 8.02
N ILE A 172 5.24 4.72 8.74
CA ILE A 172 4.18 3.90 8.12
C ILE A 172 3.24 4.75 7.27
N CYS A 173 2.93 5.97 7.69
CA CYS A 173 2.03 6.83 6.95
C CYS A 173 2.65 7.42 5.66
N GLN A 174 3.98 7.41 5.52
CA GLN A 174 4.71 8.01 4.40
C GLN A 174 5.10 7.02 3.30
N VAL A 175 4.77 5.74 3.46
CA VAL A 175 5.14 4.69 2.49
C VAL A 175 4.45 4.85 1.13
N GLU A 176 5.04 4.29 0.09
CA GLU A 176 4.58 4.41 -1.30
C GLU A 176 3.18 3.80 -1.50
N GLU A 177 2.81 2.78 -0.72
CA GLU A 177 1.49 2.13 -0.77
C GLU A 177 0.34 3.10 -0.48
N TYR A 178 0.63 4.17 0.28
CA TYR A 178 -0.36 5.19 0.63
C TYR A 178 -0.28 6.44 -0.26
N ARG A 179 0.63 6.48 -1.24
CA ARG A 179 0.78 7.63 -2.16
C ARG A 179 -0.52 7.98 -2.89
N LEU A 180 -1.30 6.96 -3.26
CA LEU A 180 -2.53 7.12 -4.05
C LEU A 180 -3.80 7.22 -3.19
N LEU A 181 -3.68 7.32 -1.86
CA LEU A 181 -4.85 7.54 -1.01
C LEU A 181 -5.52 8.88 -1.40
N PRO A 182 -6.83 8.87 -1.67
CA PRO A 182 -7.52 10.05 -2.17
C PRO A 182 -7.62 11.10 -1.06
N VAL A 183 -7.14 12.31 -1.34
CA VAL A 183 -7.49 13.51 -0.58
C VAL A 183 -8.48 14.31 -1.42
N ARG A 184 -9.75 14.33 -0.99
CA ARG A 184 -10.85 14.93 -1.76
C ARG A 184 -10.95 16.43 -1.45
N HIS A 185 -11.62 17.17 -2.33
CA HIS A 185 -11.87 18.59 -2.11
C HIS A 185 -12.56 18.85 -0.77
N ASN A 186 -12.09 19.88 -0.05
CA ASN A 186 -12.51 20.29 1.29
C ASN A 186 -12.10 19.36 2.45
N GLU A 187 -11.44 18.23 2.19
CA GLU A 187 -10.90 17.38 3.27
C GLU A 187 -9.71 18.04 3.99
N ASP A 188 -9.02 19.00 3.36
CA ASP A 188 -7.95 19.80 3.95
C ASP A 188 -8.41 20.56 5.22
N ASN A 189 -9.61 21.14 5.17
CA ASN A 189 -10.19 21.85 6.31
C ASN A 189 -10.57 20.89 7.43
N ILE A 190 -11.15 19.73 7.09
CA ILE A 190 -11.52 18.67 8.04
C ILE A 190 -10.26 18.12 8.72
N ASN A 191 -9.21 17.83 7.93
CA ASN A 191 -7.92 17.36 8.43
C ASN A 191 -7.31 18.37 9.41
N ARG A 192 -7.39 19.67 9.11
CA ARG A 192 -6.89 20.72 10.01
C ARG A 192 -7.64 20.74 11.34
N ASP A 193 -8.95 20.57 11.33
CA ASP A 193 -9.77 20.58 12.54
C ASP A 193 -9.51 19.32 13.39
N LEU A 194 -9.39 18.14 12.75
CA LEU A 194 -9.04 16.88 13.42
C LEU A 194 -7.62 16.91 14.02
N VAL A 195 -6.64 17.49 13.32
CA VAL A 195 -5.27 17.63 13.85
C VAL A 195 -5.26 18.45 15.14
N ARG A 196 -6.08 19.50 15.21
CA ARG A 196 -6.21 20.34 16.42
C ARG A 196 -6.90 19.59 17.55
N GLU A 197 -7.95 18.83 17.25
CA GLU A 197 -8.69 18.03 18.23
C GLU A 197 -7.83 16.90 18.81
N LEU A 198 -7.07 16.21 17.97
CA LEU A 198 -6.20 15.10 18.36
C LEU A 198 -4.85 15.55 18.94
N GLY A 199 -4.50 16.84 18.81
CA GLY A 199 -3.22 17.37 19.29
C GLY A 199 -2.00 16.82 18.54
N ILE A 200 -2.16 16.39 17.29
CA ILE A 200 -1.09 15.77 16.49
C ILE A 200 -0.06 16.83 16.10
N LYS A 201 1.21 16.61 16.46
CA LYS A 201 2.34 17.41 16.01
C LYS A 201 2.94 16.80 14.76
N SER A 202 2.48 17.25 13.59
CA SER A 202 2.99 16.84 12.28
C SER A 202 3.40 18.04 11.43
N SER A 203 4.50 17.90 10.69
CA SER A 203 4.94 18.88 9.70
C SER A 203 4.32 18.65 8.31
N PHE A 204 3.41 17.67 8.18
CA PHE A 204 2.81 17.32 6.89
C PHE A 204 1.79 18.37 6.42
N PRO A 205 1.73 18.66 5.11
CA PRO A 205 0.66 19.46 4.54
C PRO A 205 -0.73 18.85 4.82
N TYR A 206 -1.75 19.70 4.98
CA TYR A 206 -3.13 19.26 5.23
C TYR A 206 -3.77 18.48 4.06
N ASP A 207 -3.21 18.67 2.87
CA ASP A 207 -3.61 18.00 1.62
C ASP A 207 -2.77 16.74 1.34
N SER A 208 -1.90 16.36 2.28
CA SER A 208 -1.03 15.19 2.10
C SER A 208 -1.76 13.88 2.44
N PRO A 209 -1.67 12.85 1.58
CA PRO A 209 -2.14 11.50 1.91
C PRO A 209 -1.56 10.97 3.22
N ALA A 210 -0.28 11.24 3.49
CA ALA A 210 0.40 10.77 4.70
C ALA A 210 -0.23 11.36 5.98
N LEU A 211 -0.62 12.64 5.96
CA LEU A 211 -1.31 13.23 7.10
C LEU A 211 -2.69 12.59 7.30
N LYS A 212 -3.42 12.38 6.21
CA LYS A 212 -4.74 11.77 6.26
C LYS A 212 -4.67 10.36 6.87
N THR A 213 -3.70 9.54 6.45
CA THR A 213 -3.43 8.22 7.03
C THR A 213 -3.14 8.31 8.52
N LEU A 214 -2.28 9.25 8.92
CA LEU A 214 -1.92 9.45 10.33
C LEU A 214 -3.16 9.80 11.17
N ILE A 215 -4.02 10.70 10.69
CA ILE A 215 -5.25 11.07 11.37
C ILE A 215 -6.18 9.85 11.50
N MET A 216 -6.41 9.13 10.40
CA MET A 216 -7.32 7.97 10.38
C MET A 216 -6.87 6.87 11.32
N VAL A 217 -5.58 6.51 11.30
CA VAL A 217 -5.00 5.51 12.20
C VAL A 217 -5.07 5.98 13.65
N THR A 218 -4.81 7.27 13.91
CA THR A 218 -4.90 7.83 15.27
C THR A 218 -6.34 7.80 15.79
N CYS A 219 -7.32 8.20 14.99
CA CYS A 219 -8.74 8.11 15.34
C CYS A 219 -9.16 6.68 15.64
N TYR A 220 -8.69 5.72 14.82
CA TYR A 220 -8.96 4.30 15.03
C TYR A 220 -8.42 3.79 16.36
N LEU A 221 -7.16 4.12 16.70
CA LEU A 221 -6.54 3.70 17.96
C LEU A 221 -7.17 4.34 19.21
N LEU A 222 -7.80 5.51 19.05
CA LEU A 222 -8.45 6.25 20.14
C LEU A 222 -9.95 6.02 20.24
N ASP A 223 -10.53 5.14 19.40
CA ASP A 223 -11.98 4.90 19.30
C ASP A 223 -12.79 6.19 19.07
N ILE A 224 -12.25 7.11 18.24
CA ILE A 224 -12.90 8.38 17.88
C ILE A 224 -13.67 8.19 16.57
N ASN A 225 -14.93 8.63 16.56
CA ASN A 225 -15.76 8.59 15.38
C ASN A 225 -15.16 9.42 14.24
N LEU A 226 -14.98 8.79 13.09
CA LEU A 226 -14.55 9.47 11.87
C LEU A 226 -15.65 10.44 11.37
N PRO A 227 -15.27 11.55 10.73
CA PRO A 227 -16.20 12.63 10.40
C PRO A 227 -17.25 12.19 9.37
N ASN A 228 -16.84 11.41 8.36
CA ASN A 228 -17.65 11.06 7.19
C ASN A 228 -17.47 9.58 6.81
N GLN A 229 -18.44 9.02 6.08
CA GLN A 229 -18.37 7.64 5.57
C GLN A 229 -17.18 7.40 4.63
N GLU A 230 -16.75 8.41 3.88
CA GLU A 230 -15.57 8.33 3.01
C GLU A 230 -14.29 8.02 3.81
N TYR A 231 -14.10 8.65 4.99
CA TYR A 231 -12.97 8.36 5.87
C TYR A 231 -13.03 6.92 6.41
N VAL A 232 -14.22 6.36 6.63
CA VAL A 232 -14.37 4.98 7.08
C VAL A 232 -13.94 3.99 5.99
N LEU A 233 -14.31 4.27 4.73
CA LEU A 233 -13.87 3.46 3.59
C LEU A 233 -12.36 3.57 3.37
N ASP A 234 -11.81 4.78 3.46
CA ASP A 234 -10.37 5.03 3.31
C ASP A 234 -9.58 4.36 4.45
N LEU A 235 -10.06 4.44 5.71
CA LEU A 235 -9.45 3.76 6.85
C LEU A 235 -9.42 2.25 6.63
N LYS A 236 -10.50 1.65 6.13
CA LYS A 236 -10.52 0.21 5.82
C LYS A 236 -9.42 -0.14 4.81
N SER A 237 -9.29 0.64 3.74
CA SER A 237 -8.22 0.43 2.75
C SER A 237 -6.82 0.58 3.34
N VAL A 238 -6.63 1.47 4.32
CA VAL A 238 -5.36 1.61 5.05
C VAL A 238 -5.10 0.38 5.93
N LEU A 239 -6.08 -0.05 6.73
CA LEU A 239 -5.93 -1.19 7.63
C LEU A 239 -5.70 -2.52 6.88
N ASP A 240 -6.27 -2.68 5.68
CA ASP A 240 -6.02 -3.86 4.84
C ASP A 240 -4.53 -3.97 4.41
N GLN A 241 -3.83 -2.83 4.32
CA GLN A 241 -2.42 -2.77 3.90
C GLN A 241 -1.44 -2.74 5.08
N ILE A 242 -1.84 -2.12 6.20
CA ILE A 242 -0.94 -1.78 7.31
C ILE A 242 -0.24 -3.00 7.93
N ILE A 243 -0.92 -4.15 7.95
CA ILE A 243 -0.39 -5.40 8.53
C ILE A 243 0.85 -5.86 7.76
N ARG A 244 0.82 -5.79 6.42
CA ARG A 244 1.95 -6.22 5.57
C ARG A 244 3.14 -5.29 5.75
N ILE A 245 2.89 -3.99 5.82
CA ILE A 245 3.92 -2.96 6.07
C ILE A 245 4.59 -3.17 7.43
N ILE A 246 3.80 -3.39 8.48
CA ILE A 246 4.35 -3.58 9.84
C ILE A 246 5.15 -4.86 9.95
N HIS A 247 4.67 -5.97 9.38
CA HIS A 247 5.47 -7.20 9.36
C HIS A 247 6.78 -7.02 8.60
N ALA A 248 6.80 -6.28 7.48
CA ALA A 248 8.03 -5.94 6.79
C ALA A 248 8.97 -5.09 7.68
N MET A 249 8.46 -4.06 8.37
CA MET A 249 9.25 -3.26 9.32
C MET A 249 9.81 -4.11 10.47
N MET A 250 9.01 -5.04 11.02
CA MET A 250 9.43 -5.95 12.09
C MET A 250 10.59 -6.82 11.63
N ASN A 251 10.50 -7.41 10.44
CA ASN A 251 11.56 -8.24 9.90
C ASN A 251 12.80 -7.42 9.52
N LEU A 252 12.62 -6.20 9.02
CA LEU A 252 13.72 -5.29 8.74
C LEU A 252 14.49 -4.92 10.03
N ALA A 253 13.78 -4.56 11.11
CA ALA A 253 14.38 -4.28 12.40
C ALA A 253 15.05 -5.52 13.02
N ALA A 254 14.42 -6.70 12.90
CA ALA A 254 14.96 -7.96 13.38
C ALA A 254 16.22 -8.37 12.60
N GLY A 255 16.22 -8.23 11.27
CA GLY A 255 17.38 -8.51 10.41
C GLY A 255 18.60 -7.62 10.72
N ARG A 256 18.35 -6.40 11.22
CA ARG A 256 19.38 -5.47 11.71
C ARG A 256 19.74 -5.64 13.19
N ASN A 257 19.14 -6.61 13.88
CA ASN A 257 19.31 -6.87 15.32
C ASN A 257 18.89 -5.70 16.24
N TRP A 258 17.90 -4.91 15.84
CA TRP A 258 17.36 -3.81 16.65
C TRP A 258 16.25 -4.32 17.57
N LEU A 259 16.63 -4.91 18.70
CA LEU A 259 15.69 -5.54 19.65
C LEU A 259 14.60 -4.59 20.14
N ASP A 260 14.98 -3.39 20.61
CA ASP A 260 14.03 -2.41 21.15
C ASP A 260 12.99 -1.97 20.10
N CYS A 261 13.45 -1.60 18.90
CA CYS A 261 12.60 -1.26 17.77
C CYS A 261 11.69 -2.43 17.36
N THR A 262 12.21 -3.66 17.34
CA THR A 262 11.43 -4.87 17.01
C THR A 262 10.31 -5.10 18.01
N ILE A 263 10.59 -4.97 19.32
CA ILE A 263 9.58 -5.12 20.38
C ILE A 263 8.51 -4.04 20.26
N LYS A 264 8.89 -2.77 20.03
CA LYS A 264 7.95 -1.67 19.79
C LYS A 264 7.03 -1.96 18.59
N LEU A 265 7.58 -2.49 17.49
CA LEU A 265 6.79 -2.85 16.31
C LEU A 265 5.84 -4.04 16.56
N ILE A 266 6.23 -5.01 17.39
CA ILE A 266 5.34 -6.11 17.81
C ILE A 266 4.13 -5.54 18.58
N TYR A 267 4.36 -4.65 19.54
CA TYR A 267 3.27 -4.01 20.26
C TYR A 267 2.42 -3.15 19.35
N PHE A 268 3.04 -2.43 18.41
CA PHE A 268 2.32 -1.62 17.46
C PHE A 268 1.42 -2.45 16.54
N CYS A 269 1.87 -3.63 16.11
CA CYS A 269 1.06 -4.61 15.39
C CYS A 269 -0.17 -5.04 16.22
N GLN A 270 0.02 -5.35 17.51
CA GLN A 270 -1.08 -5.72 18.40
C GLN A 270 -2.08 -4.57 18.59
N MET A 271 -1.59 -3.33 18.78
CA MET A 271 -2.42 -2.14 18.89
C MET A 271 -3.32 -1.96 17.67
N LEU A 272 -2.78 -2.15 16.47
CA LEU A 272 -3.54 -1.98 15.23
C LEU A 272 -4.53 -3.12 14.95
N ILE A 273 -4.17 -4.36 15.27
CA ILE A 273 -5.10 -5.49 15.14
C ILE A 273 -6.28 -5.34 16.11
N GLN A 274 -6.01 -4.88 17.34
CA GLN A 274 -7.05 -4.78 18.37
C GLN A 274 -7.82 -3.45 18.33
N GLY A 275 -7.22 -2.38 17.79
CA GLY A 275 -7.81 -1.04 17.77
C GLY A 275 -7.72 -0.30 19.11
N TYR A 276 -6.69 -0.57 19.92
CA TYR A 276 -6.51 0.06 21.23
C TYR A 276 -5.07 0.51 21.46
N MET A 277 -4.90 1.48 22.37
CA MET A 277 -3.57 1.96 22.75
C MET A 277 -2.92 1.04 23.78
N ILE A 278 -1.58 1.01 23.82
CA ILE A 278 -0.83 0.17 24.76
C ILE A 278 -1.10 0.49 26.25
N ASN A 279 -1.55 1.72 26.52
CA ASN A 279 -1.89 2.18 27.87
C ASN A 279 -3.26 1.67 28.34
N ASP A 280 -4.08 1.13 27.43
CA ASP A 280 -5.37 0.59 27.77
C ASP A 280 -5.23 -0.75 28.50
N SER A 281 -6.27 -1.11 29.27
CA SER A 281 -6.25 -2.37 30.01
C SER A 281 -6.42 -3.53 29.04
N ASN A 282 -5.61 -4.58 29.16
CA ASN A 282 -5.74 -5.81 28.36
C ASN A 282 -7.13 -6.46 28.42
N ILE A 283 -7.95 -6.10 29.41
CA ILE A 283 -9.33 -6.57 29.55
C ILE A 283 -10.23 -6.04 28.41
N VAL A 284 -9.91 -4.87 27.84
CA VAL A 284 -10.65 -4.30 26.71
C VAL A 284 -10.56 -5.18 25.46
N MET A 285 -9.53 -6.03 25.38
CA MET A 285 -9.33 -6.97 24.26
C MET A 285 -10.46 -8.03 24.18
N LEU A 286 -11.21 -8.25 25.25
CA LEU A 286 -12.29 -9.22 25.25
C LEU A 286 -13.55 -8.64 24.57
N PRO A 287 -14.24 -9.45 23.74
CA PRO A 287 -15.45 -9.00 23.07
C PRO A 287 -16.53 -8.59 24.10
N TYR A 288 -17.30 -7.55 23.77
CA TYR A 288 -18.39 -6.97 24.58
C TYR A 288 -17.96 -6.19 25.84
N ILE A 289 -16.66 -5.91 26.03
CA ILE A 289 -16.17 -5.06 27.12
C ILE A 289 -15.91 -3.64 26.60
N ASN A 290 -16.86 -2.73 26.82
CA ASN A 290 -16.71 -1.32 26.45
C ASN A 290 -16.14 -0.49 27.60
N HIS A 291 -15.57 0.69 27.31
CA HIS A 291 -15.04 1.63 28.32
C HIS A 291 -16.05 1.98 29.43
N GLY A 292 -17.36 1.99 29.14
CA GLY A 292 -18.42 2.19 30.13
C GLY A 292 -18.55 1.05 31.15
N ASN A 293 -18.36 -0.20 30.72
CA ASN A 293 -18.43 -1.39 31.59
C ASN A 293 -17.10 -1.63 32.31
N LEU A 294 -16.00 -1.15 31.75
CA LEU A 294 -14.65 -1.39 32.23
C LEU A 294 -14.41 -0.89 33.65
N ARG A 295 -15.00 0.26 34.01
CA ARG A 295 -14.88 0.82 35.36
C ARG A 295 -15.55 -0.10 36.39
N SER A 296 -16.78 -0.53 36.11
CA SER A 296 -17.52 -1.47 36.97
C SER A 296 -16.84 -2.84 37.05
N LEU A 297 -16.27 -3.31 35.94
CA LEU A 297 -15.54 -4.59 35.89
C LEU A 297 -14.22 -4.52 36.67
N LYS A 298 -13.44 -3.44 36.53
CA LYS A 298 -12.23 -3.21 37.32
C LYS A 298 -12.54 -3.14 38.81
N ASP A 299 -13.62 -2.48 39.20
CA ASP A 299 -14.03 -2.38 40.59
C ASP A 299 -14.46 -3.75 41.16
N LYS A 300 -15.23 -4.55 40.40
CA LYS A 300 -15.60 -5.93 40.79
C LYS A 300 -14.41 -6.89 40.86
N LEU A 301 -13.47 -6.79 39.91
CA LEU A 301 -12.26 -7.63 39.90
C LEU A 301 -11.29 -7.28 41.03
N ARG A 302 -11.17 -5.99 41.38
CA ARG A 302 -10.40 -5.53 42.54
C ARG A 302 -11.01 -6.02 43.86
N GLN A 303 -12.33 -6.04 43.98
CA GLN A 303 -13.02 -6.54 45.18
C GLN A 303 -12.92 -8.05 45.35
N ASN A 304 -13.04 -8.84 44.27
CA ASN A 304 -13.12 -10.29 44.38
C ASN A 304 -11.76 -11.02 44.41
N TYR A 305 -10.69 -10.44 43.84
CA TYR A 305 -9.47 -11.22 43.61
C TYR A 305 -8.16 -10.62 44.13
N ARG A 306 -8.12 -9.43 44.77
CA ARG A 306 -6.85 -8.75 45.10
C ARG A 306 -5.85 -8.76 43.90
N LEU A 307 -6.36 -8.80 42.67
CA LEU A 307 -5.54 -8.79 41.45
C LEU A 307 -5.15 -7.34 41.19
N ILE A 308 -3.97 -6.96 41.67
CA ILE A 308 -3.47 -5.57 41.57
C ILE A 308 -3.05 -5.23 40.13
N LEU A 309 -2.75 -6.20 39.26
CA LEU A 309 -2.46 -5.94 37.85
C LEU A 309 -3.01 -7.08 36.98
N ILE A 310 -4.14 -6.85 36.30
CA ILE A 310 -4.44 -7.54 35.03
C ILE A 310 -3.89 -6.65 33.89
N THR A 311 -2.63 -6.28 34.04
CA THR A 311 -1.73 -5.95 32.95
C THR A 311 -0.69 -7.05 33.04
N LEU A 312 -0.85 -8.11 32.24
CA LEU A 312 0.28 -9.02 32.11
C LEU A 312 1.42 -8.21 31.48
N PRO A 313 2.60 -8.20 32.11
CA PRO A 313 3.59 -7.15 32.02
C PRO A 313 4.57 -7.44 30.89
N PHE A 314 5.01 -6.43 30.15
CA PHE A 314 6.33 -6.44 29.52
C PHE A 314 6.73 -5.00 29.18
N LEU A 315 7.09 -4.23 30.22
CA LEU A 315 8.03 -3.09 30.18
C LEU A 315 8.17 -2.54 31.61
N TYR A 316 9.18 -3.04 32.32
CA TYR A 316 9.98 -2.27 33.27
C TYR A 316 11.43 -2.35 32.83
#